data_AF-A0A4Q3UZM4-F1
#
_entry.id   AF-A0A4Q3UZM4-F1
#
_cell.length_a   1.000
_cell.length_b   1.000
_cell.length_c   1.000
_cell.angle_alpha   90.00
_cell.angle_beta   90.00
_cell.angle_gamma   90.00
#
_symmetry.space_group_name_H-M   'P 1'
#
loop_
_entity.id
_entity.type
_entity.pdbx_description
1 polymer ?
#
loop_
_entity_poly.entity_id
_entity_poly.type
_entity_poly.pdbx_seq_one_letter_code
_entity_poly.pdbx_strand_id
1 'polypeptide(L)' 'MNALRFHEFGKPAEVLRLESLELSPLADGEVRLKILAAPVNPADLNLIEGTYGVKPELPAVPGIEGCGEVAESRSGFTP' A
#
# COMPACT_ATOMS: atom_id res chain seq x y z
N MET A 1 5.91 -10.04 3.42
CA MET A 1 4.50 -9.65 3.69
C MET A 1 3.66 -9.92 2.46
N ASN A 2 2.35 -10.17 2.60
CA ASN A 2 1.45 -10.26 1.45
C ASN A 2 0.87 -8.89 1.12
N ALA A 3 0.77 -8.56 -0.16
CA ALA A 3 0.19 -7.32 -0.64
C ALA A 3 -0.60 -7.57 -1.93
N LEU A 4 -1.67 -6.81 -2.15
CA LEU A 4 -2.30 -6.73 -3.46
C LEU A 4 -1.48 -5.79 -4.34
N ARG A 5 -1.19 -6.20 -5.58
CA ARG A 5 -0.44 -5.39 -6.55
C ARG A 5 -1.08 -5.42 -7.93
N PHE A 6 -0.83 -4.37 -8.69
CA PHE A 6 -1.17 -4.28 -10.10
C PHE A 6 0.06 -3.82 -10.90
N HIS A 7 0.29 -4.49 -12.04
CA HIS A 7 1.42 -4.23 -12.95
C HIS A 7 1.00 -3.45 -14.20
N GLU A 8 -0.31 -3.28 -14.38
CA GLU A 8 -0.94 -2.50 -15.42
C GLU A 8 -2.23 -1.89 -14.88
N PHE A 9 -2.65 -0.76 -15.44
CA PHE A 9 -3.93 -0.15 -15.10
C PHE A 9 -5.09 -0.93 -15.74
N GLY A 10 -6.20 -1.06 -15.03
CA GLY A 10 -7.38 -1.73 -15.57
C GLY A 10 -8.44 -2.03 -14.52
N LYS A 11 -9.41 -2.88 -14.87
CA LYS A 11 -10.47 -3.26 -13.92
C LYS A 11 -9.85 -3.99 -12.72
N PRO A 12 -10.14 -3.57 -11.48
CA PRO A 12 -9.50 -4.15 -10.29
C PRO A 12 -9.55 -5.68 -10.20
N ALA A 13 -10.69 -6.27 -10.57
CA ALA A 13 -10.87 -7.72 -10.58
C ALA A 13 -9.98 -8.47 -11.60
N GLU A 14 -9.55 -7.79 -12.67
CA GLU A 14 -8.75 -8.36 -13.74
C GLU A 14 -7.25 -8.19 -13.46
N VAL A 15 -6.83 -7.05 -12.91
CA VAL A 15 -5.41 -6.67 -12.78
C VAL A 15 -4.78 -6.90 -11.40
N LEU A 16 -5.58 -6.97 -10.33
CA LEU A 16 -5.03 -7.20 -8.98
C LEU A 16 -4.56 -8.64 -8.79
N ARG A 17 -3.39 -8.78 -8.17
CA ARG A 17 -2.80 -10.07 -7.77
C ARG A 17 -2.34 -9.99 -6.32
N LEU A 18 -2.51 -11.08 -5.59
CA LEU A 18 -1.90 -11.24 -4.27
C LEU A 18 -0.46 -11.69 -4.45
N GLU A 19 0.49 -10.90 -3.96
CA GLU A 19 1.91 -11.18 -4.06
C GLU A 19 2.59 -11.17 -2.68
N SER A 20 3.65 -11.95 -2.53
CA SER A 20 4.53 -11.87 -1.37
C SER A 20 5.71 -10.95 -1.69
N LEU A 21 5.90 -9.94 -0.85
CA LEU A 21 6.99 -8.97 -0.92
C LEU A 21 7.95 -9.12 0.24
N GLU A 22 9.23 -8.87 0.00
CA GLU A 22 10.20 -8.71 1.08
C GLU A 22 10.04 -7.35 1.75
N LEU A 23 10.34 -7.29 3.05
CA LEU A 23 10.30 -6.06 3.81
C LEU A 23 11.69 -5.40 3.74
N SER A 24 11.78 -4.22 3.15
CA SER A 24 13.01 -3.42 3.14
C SER A 24 13.37 -2.95 4.56
N PRO A 25 14.63 -2.67 4.89
CA PRO A 25 14.97 -1.99 6.14
C PRO A 25 14.30 -0.61 6.24
N LEU A 26 13.94 -0.18 7.46
CA LEU A 26 13.44 1.18 7.67
C LEU A 26 14.56 2.21 7.52
N ALA A 27 14.25 3.34 6.89
CA ALA A 27 15.08 4.53 6.90
C ALA A 27 14.87 5.36 8.18
N ASP A 28 15.75 6.31 8.43
CA ASP A 28 15.59 7.25 9.55
C ASP A 28 14.34 8.11 9.37
N GLY A 29 13.57 8.27 10.43
CA GLY A 29 12.27 8.97 10.38
C GLY A 29 11.07 8.08 10.08
N GLU A 30 11.28 6.83 9.62
CA GLU A 30 10.17 5.95 9.22
C GLU A 30 9.62 5.10 10.37
N VAL A 31 8.38 4.65 10.18
CA VAL A 31 7.67 3.72 11.07
C VAL A 31 7.07 2.60 10.22
N ARG A 32 7.17 1.37 10.71
CA ARG A 32 6.48 0.22 10.13
C ARG A 32 5.20 -0.07 10.89
N LEU A 33 4.10 -0.11 10.15
CA LEU A 33 2.82 -0.56 10.67
C LEU A 33 2.55 -2.00 10.26
N LYS A 34 2.04 -2.80 11.19
CA LYS A 34 1.29 -4.02 10.88
C LYS A 34 -0.16 -3.59 10.64
N ILE A 35 -0.57 -3.55 9.39
CA ILE A 35 -1.94 -3.17 9.00
C ILE A 35 -2.93 -4.20 9.56
N LEU A 36 -3.95 -3.69 10.26
CA LEU A 36 -5.06 -4.49 10.81
C LEU A 36 -6.29 -4.43 9.92
N ALA A 37 -6.58 -3.25 9.36
CA ALA A 37 -7.66 -3.06 8.39
C ALA A 37 -7.35 -1.90 7.44
N ALA A 38 -7.86 -2.00 6.22
CA ALA A 38 -7.86 -0.94 5.23
C ALA A 38 -9.24 -0.95 4.53
N PRO A 39 -9.92 0.20 4.39
CA PRO A 39 -11.16 0.29 3.63
C PRO A 39 -10.89 0.13 2.13
N VAL A 40 -11.95 -0.17 1.37
CA VAL A 40 -11.94 -0.10 -0.09
C VAL A 40 -12.85 1.05 -0.50
N ASN A 41 -12.25 2.16 -0.93
CA ASN A 41 -12.94 3.37 -1.33
C ASN A 41 -12.94 3.53 -2.87
N PRO A 42 -13.85 4.34 -3.45
CA PRO A 42 -13.84 4.63 -4.88
C PRO A 42 -12.50 5.20 -5.39
N ALA A 43 -11.78 5.97 -4.55
CA ALA A 43 -10.46 6.49 -4.90
C ALA A 43 -9.41 5.39 -5.13
N ASP A 44 -9.45 4.31 -4.33
CA ASP A 44 -8.53 3.17 -4.52
C ASP A 44 -8.80 2.45 -5.85
N LEU A 45 -10.08 2.32 -6.22
CA LEU A 45 -10.48 1.73 -7.50
C LEU A 45 -10.03 2.60 -8.68
N ASN A 46 -10.25 3.91 -8.60
CA ASN A 46 -9.81 4.87 -9.61
C ASN A 46 -8.29 4.87 -9.79
N LEU A 47 -7.53 4.64 -8.71
CA LEU A 47 -6.07 4.54 -8.75
C LEU A 47 -5.63 3.33 -9.58
N ILE A 48 -6.26 2.18 -9.36
CA ILE A 48 -5.99 0.93 -10.10
C ILE A 48 -6.42 1.05 -11.57
N GLU A 49 -7.54 1.74 -11.82
CA GLU A 49 -8.04 2.02 -13.18
C GLU A 49 -7.20 3.08 -13.91
N GLY A 50 -6.33 3.80 -13.20
CA GLY A 50 -5.49 4.87 -13.76
C GLY A 50 -6.26 6.16 -14.07
N THR A 51 -7.44 6.33 -13.47
CA THR A 51 -8.34 7.49 -13.63
C THR A 51 -8.25 8.47 -12.45
N TYR A 52 -7.53 8.11 -11.39
CA TYR A 52 -7.24 9.01 -10.28
C TYR A 52 -6.29 10.15 -10.70
N GLY A 53 -6.39 11.30 -10.03
CA GLY A 53 -5.62 12.51 -10.39
C GLY A 53 -4.09 12.37 -10.27
N VAL A 54 -3.62 11.27 -9.66
CA VAL A 54 -2.22 10.89 -9.58
C VAL A 54 -2.07 9.48 -10.14
N LYS A 55 -1.03 9.26 -10.95
CA LYS A 55 -0.67 7.93 -11.47
C LYS A 55 0.57 7.40 -10.73
N PRO A 56 0.49 6.25 -10.06
CA PRO A 56 1.64 5.65 -9.41
C PRO A 56 2.58 5.03 -10.46
N GLU A 57 3.86 4.89 -10.09
CA GLU A 57 4.79 4.05 -10.84
C GLU A 57 4.41 2.57 -10.67
N LEU A 58 4.39 1.84 -11.77
CA LEU A 58 4.06 0.42 -11.78
C LEU A 58 5.34 -0.41 -11.63
N PRO A 59 5.28 -1.56 -10.94
CA PRO A 59 4.13 -2.14 -10.22
C PRO A 59 3.79 -1.47 -8.88
N ALA A 60 2.51 -1.24 -8.62
CA ALA A 60 2.02 -0.49 -7.46
C ALA A 60 1.15 -1.32 -6.49
N VAL A 61 1.11 -0.90 -5.22
CA VAL A 61 0.18 -1.39 -4.18
C VAL A 61 -0.93 -0.35 -4.02
N PRO A 62 -2.22 -0.71 -4.16
CA PRO A 62 -3.32 0.23 -3.94
C PRO A 62 -3.65 0.35 -2.44
N GLY A 63 -4.54 1.28 -2.10
CA GLY A 63 -4.94 1.55 -0.72
C GLY A 63 -4.30 2.84 -0.21
N ILE A 64 -5.14 3.85 0.06
CA ILE A 64 -4.70 5.17 0.54
C ILE A 64 -4.77 5.26 2.07
N GLU A 65 -5.68 4.51 2.69
CA GLU A 65 -5.99 4.60 4.12
C GLU A 65 -5.90 3.23 4.81
N GLY A 66 -5.67 3.24 6.11
CA GLY A 66 -5.70 2.04 6.94
C GLY A 66 -5.43 2.34 8.41
N CYS A 67 -5.71 1.35 9.26
CA CYS A 67 -5.30 1.36 10.66
C CYS A 67 -4.39 0.17 10.95
N GLY A 68 -3.45 0.37 11.86
CA GLY A 68 -2.45 -0.64 12.18
C GLY A 68 -1.73 -0.36 13.49
N GLU A 69 -0.96 -1.34 13.93
CA GLU A 69 -0.10 -1.24 15.11
C GLU A 69 1.34 -0.96 14.69
N VAL A 70 2.06 -0.17 15.48
CA VAL A 70 3.50 0.04 15.26
C VAL A 70 4.25 -1.26 15.54
N ALA A 71 4.86 -1.83 14.50
CA ALA A 71 5.66 -3.04 14.61
C ALA A 71 7.16 -2.74 14.75
N GLU A 72 7.62 -1.62 14.19
CA GLU A 72 9.03 -1.16 14.23
C GLU A 72 9.06 0.36 14.02
N SER A 73 10.01 1.09 14.62
CA SER A 73 10.12 2.54 14.49
C SER A 73 11.58 2.99 14.45
N ARG A 74 11.91 3.87 13.50
CA ARG A 74 13.14 4.66 13.44
C ARG A 74 12.86 6.17 13.43
N SER A 75 11.69 6.56 13.92
CA SER A 75 11.26 7.97 13.94
C SER A 75 11.99 8.83 14.97
N GLY A 76 12.81 8.23 15.85
CA GLY A 76 13.44 8.93 16.99
C GLY A 76 12.45 9.25 18.12
N PHE A 77 11.15 9.03 17.92
CA PHE A 77 10.14 9.15 18.96
C PHE A 77 10.25 7.97 19.94
N THR A 78 10.40 8.30 21.23
CA THR A 78 10.34 7.33 22.34
C THR A 78 9.18 7.77 23.23
N PRO A 79 8.18 6.91 23.53
CA PRO A 79 7.00 7.29 24.33
C PRO A 79 7.33 7.77 25.75
#